data_AF-A0A442I3G0-F1
#
_entry.id   AF-A0A442I3G0-F1
#
_cell.length_a   1.000
_cell.length_b   1.000
_cell.length_c   1.000
_cell.angle_alpha   90.00
_cell.angle_beta   90.00
_cell.angle_gamma   90.00
#
_symmetry.space_group_name_H-M   'P 1'
#
loop_
_entity.id
_entity.type
_entity.pdbx_description
1 polymer ?
#
loop_
_entity_poly.entity_id
_entity_poly.type
_entity_poly.pdbx_seq_one_letter_code
_entity_poly.pdbx_strand_id
1 'polypeptide(L)'
;MLNRAPFPCDVHKVAEQCGIKILKPDLKRPGEQPRTCFCPKTLKMIGRAHGADHLRLVLRLIVESEGNAGELQMETIIAVSNLVMSGFVEIRADLFDDINLGELRAWAQAVKPRRCSTVAAMTSALLLIFAGPDIVLPTPAEPDPAEERRREILRKSRANAKRRRLRSEAEVGSIAEARRIGR
;
A
#
# COMPACT_ATOMS: atom_id res chain seq x y z
N MET A 1 1.24 -19.70 -3.82
CA MET A 1 0.16 -19.52 -4.81
C MET A 1 -0.73 -20.76 -4.73
N LEU A 2 -1.89 -20.68 -4.06
CA LEU A 2 -2.79 -21.82 -3.96
C LEU A 2 -3.54 -21.95 -5.30
N ASN A 3 -3.26 -23.02 -6.05
CA ASN A 3 -4.05 -23.48 -7.19
C ASN A 3 -5.41 -23.96 -6.66
N ARG A 4 -6.31 -23.02 -6.31
CA ARG A 4 -7.72 -23.33 -6.11
C ARG A 4 -8.33 -23.53 -7.49
N ALA A 5 -9.05 -24.64 -7.67
CA ALA A 5 -9.87 -24.86 -8.86
C ALA A 5 -10.76 -23.61 -9.07
N PRO A 6 -10.90 -23.11 -10.31
CA PRO A 6 -11.62 -21.88 -10.56
C PRO A 6 -13.06 -22.02 -10.05
N PHE A 7 -13.47 -21.15 -9.13
CA PHE A 7 -14.86 -21.12 -8.69
C PHE A 7 -15.74 -20.80 -9.90
N PRO A 8 -16.80 -21.59 -10.18
CA PRO A 8 -17.78 -21.21 -11.18
C PRO A 8 -18.45 -19.92 -10.70
N CYS A 9 -18.19 -18.81 -11.39
CA CYS A 9 -18.68 -17.49 -11.02
C CYS A 9 -19.26 -16.78 -12.25
N ASP A 10 -20.58 -16.60 -12.26
CA ASP A 10 -21.26 -15.73 -13.21
C ASP A 10 -21.21 -14.28 -12.70
N VAL A 11 -20.23 -13.54 -13.19
CA VAL A 11 -20.02 -12.14 -12.79
C VAL A 11 -21.14 -11.21 -13.21
N HIS A 12 -21.89 -11.55 -14.27
CA HIS A 12 -23.00 -10.70 -14.74
C HIS A 12 -24.18 -10.84 -13.79
N LYS A 13 -24.51 -12.08 -13.39
CA LYS A 13 -25.54 -12.34 -12.38
C LYS A 13 -25.19 -11.72 -11.03
N VAL A 14 -23.93 -11.81 -10.59
CA VAL A 14 -23.49 -11.18 -9.33
C VAL A 14 -23.57 -9.66 -9.40
N ALA A 15 -23.11 -9.05 -10.50
CA ALA A 15 -23.19 -7.59 -10.67
C ALA A 15 -24.65 -7.10 -10.72
N GLU A 16 -25.53 -7.83 -11.42
CA GLU A 16 -26.96 -7.53 -11.49
C GLU A 16 -27.63 -7.57 -10.11
N GLN A 17 -27.29 -8.55 -9.26
CA GLN A 17 -27.76 -8.62 -7.87
C GLN A 17 -27.34 -7.40 -7.03
N CYS A 18 -26.23 -6.75 -7.37
CA CYS A 18 -25.78 -5.51 -6.74
C CYS A 18 -26.32 -4.25 -7.45
N GLY A 19 -27.17 -4.39 -8.46
CA GLY A 19 -27.68 -3.29 -9.28
C GLY A 19 -26.62 -2.64 -10.18
N ILE A 20 -25.55 -3.38 -10.53
CA ILE A 20 -24.42 -2.89 -11.32
C ILE A 20 -24.56 -3.33 -12.78
N LYS A 21 -24.42 -2.36 -13.69
CA LYS A 21 -24.34 -2.63 -15.13
C LYS A 21 -22.89 -2.80 -15.56
N ILE A 22 -22.57 -3.95 -16.14
CA ILE A 22 -21.25 -4.20 -16.74
C ILE A 22 -21.28 -3.74 -18.20
N LEU A 23 -20.45 -2.77 -18.55
CA LEU A 23 -20.28 -2.27 -19.91
C LEU A 23 -18.89 -2.60 -20.46
N LYS A 24 -18.74 -2.46 -21.78
CA LYS A 24 -17.44 -2.60 -22.45
C LYS A 24 -16.58 -1.36 -22.17
N PRO A 25 -15.26 -1.51 -21.98
CA PRO A 25 -14.34 -0.39 -21.74
C PRO A 25 -14.47 0.75 -22.76
N ASP A 26 -14.73 0.43 -24.03
CA ASP A 26 -14.84 1.40 -25.12
C ASP A 26 -16.06 2.33 -25.01
N LEU A 27 -17.03 1.99 -24.16
CA LEU A 27 -18.23 2.79 -23.91
C LEU A 27 -18.04 3.78 -22.74
N LYS A 28 -16.83 3.85 -22.16
CA LYS A 28 -16.52 4.76 -21.06
C LYS A 28 -16.60 6.21 -21.53
N ARG A 29 -17.46 7.00 -20.87
CA ARG A 29 -17.65 8.43 -21.13
C ARG A 29 -17.29 9.26 -19.89
N PRO A 30 -16.78 10.50 -20.05
CA PRO A 30 -16.59 11.42 -18.93
C PRO A 30 -17.93 11.72 -18.24
N GLY A 31 -17.96 11.72 -16.90
CA GLY A 31 -19.20 11.85 -16.12
C GLY A 31 -19.93 10.52 -15.89
N GLU A 32 -19.16 9.47 -15.58
CA GLU A 32 -19.64 8.08 -15.46
C GLU A 32 -20.88 7.97 -14.54
N GLN A 33 -21.85 7.18 -15.00
CA GLN A 33 -23.07 6.91 -14.22
C GLN A 33 -22.73 6.06 -13.00
N PRO A 34 -23.33 6.36 -11.82
CA PRO A 34 -23.28 5.48 -10.67
C PRO A 34 -23.68 4.05 -11.07
N ARG A 35 -23.08 3.05 -10.40
CA ARG A 35 -23.38 1.62 -10.58
C ARG A 35 -23.10 1.10 -12.00
N THR A 36 -22.15 1.70 -12.71
CA THR A 36 -21.66 1.19 -13.99
C THR A 36 -20.20 0.76 -13.87
N CYS A 37 -19.91 -0.49 -14.24
CA CYS A 37 -18.57 -1.06 -14.20
C CYS A 37 -18.04 -1.34 -15.60
N PHE A 38 -16.85 -0.84 -15.91
CA PHE A 38 -16.18 -1.03 -17.19
C PHE A 38 -15.04 -2.06 -17.15
N CYS A 39 -14.85 -2.76 -16.03
CA CYS A 39 -13.74 -3.70 -15.83
C CYS A 39 -14.19 -5.17 -15.67
N PRO A 40 -14.89 -5.78 -16.66
CA PRO A 40 -15.39 -7.16 -16.55
C PRO A 40 -14.29 -8.20 -16.33
N LYS A 41 -13.07 -7.95 -16.84
CA LYS A 41 -11.92 -8.84 -16.64
C LYS A 41 -11.53 -8.93 -15.16
N THR A 42 -11.58 -7.81 -14.45
CA THR A 42 -11.28 -7.72 -13.01
C THR A 42 -12.31 -8.49 -12.19
N LEU A 43 -13.60 -8.30 -12.48
CA LEU A 43 -14.67 -9.06 -11.82
C LEU A 43 -14.50 -10.57 -12.04
N LYS A 44 -14.17 -10.99 -13.26
CA LYS A 44 -13.93 -12.42 -13.58
C LYS A 44 -12.72 -12.98 -12.85
N MET A 45 -11.65 -12.21 -12.75
CA MET A 45 -10.45 -12.59 -12.01
C MET A 45 -10.78 -12.81 -10.52
N ILE A 46 -11.42 -11.83 -9.87
CA ILE A 46 -11.78 -11.90 -8.44
C ILE A 46 -12.79 -13.04 -8.20
N GLY A 47 -13.85 -13.11 -9.00
CA GLY A 47 -14.87 -14.16 -8.86
C GLY A 47 -14.31 -15.57 -9.03
N ARG A 48 -13.37 -15.79 -9.95
CA ARG A 48 -12.69 -17.09 -10.12
C ARG A 48 -11.74 -17.42 -8.97
N ALA A 49 -11.10 -16.41 -8.37
CA ALA A 49 -10.13 -16.59 -7.30
C ALA A 49 -10.78 -16.79 -5.92
N HIS A 50 -11.91 -16.13 -5.67
CA HIS A 50 -12.52 -16.03 -4.34
C HIS A 50 -14.00 -16.44 -4.27
N GLY A 51 -14.64 -16.69 -5.41
CA GLY A 51 -16.04 -17.11 -5.49
C GLY A 51 -17.03 -15.95 -5.64
N ALA A 52 -18.28 -16.30 -5.91
CA ALA A 52 -19.36 -15.35 -6.19
C ALA A 52 -19.77 -14.54 -4.96
N ASP A 53 -19.79 -15.13 -3.77
CA ASP A 53 -20.19 -14.44 -2.54
C ASP A 53 -19.16 -13.38 -2.13
N HIS A 54 -17.86 -13.68 -2.27
CA HIS A 54 -16.80 -12.70 -2.07
C HIS A 54 -16.95 -11.51 -3.02
N LEU A 55 -17.16 -11.78 -4.31
CA LEU A 55 -17.36 -10.73 -5.30
C LEU A 55 -18.61 -9.90 -4.98
N ARG A 56 -19.72 -10.54 -4.57
CA ARG A 56 -20.95 -9.86 -4.16
C ARG A 56 -20.68 -8.93 -2.99
N LEU A 57 -20.01 -9.40 -1.95
CA LEU A 57 -19.65 -8.60 -0.77
C LEU A 57 -18.83 -7.36 -1.16
N VAL A 58 -17.75 -7.55 -1.93
CA VAL A 58 -16.90 -6.45 -2.40
C VAL A 58 -17.71 -5.40 -3.18
N LEU A 59 -18.57 -5.84 -4.09
CA LEU A 59 -19.37 -4.93 -4.89
C LEU A 59 -20.40 -4.18 -4.05
N ARG A 60 -21.07 -4.86 -3.11
CA ARG A 60 -22.05 -4.24 -2.20
C ARG A 60 -21.40 -3.19 -1.32
N LEU A 61 -20.25 -3.49 -0.72
CA LEU A 61 -19.50 -2.53 0.09
C LEU A 61 -19.19 -1.23 -0.67
N ILE A 62 -18.91 -1.30 -1.97
CA ILE A 62 -18.65 -0.09 -2.77
C ILE A 62 -19.95 0.65 -3.09
N VAL A 63 -20.98 -0.05 -3.59
CA VAL A 63 -22.17 0.61 -4.15
C VAL A 63 -23.26 0.98 -3.14
N GLU A 64 -23.24 0.34 -1.98
CA GLU A 64 -24.17 0.64 -0.88
C GLU A 64 -23.63 1.74 0.04
N SER A 65 -22.32 2.01 0.02
CA SER A 65 -21.73 3.09 0.82
C SER A 65 -22.02 4.48 0.23
N GLU A 66 -22.18 5.47 1.10
CA GLU A 66 -22.51 6.84 0.71
C GLU A 66 -21.45 7.45 -0.22
N GLY A 67 -21.90 8.07 -1.34
CA GLY A 67 -21.01 8.73 -2.31
C GLY A 67 -20.12 7.81 -3.17
N ASN A 68 -20.05 6.50 -2.89
CA ASN A 68 -19.06 5.60 -3.49
C ASN A 68 -19.58 4.76 -4.67
N ALA A 69 -20.87 4.87 -5.01
CA ALA A 69 -21.49 4.06 -6.07
C ALA A 69 -20.88 4.23 -7.49
N GLY A 70 -20.11 5.30 -7.72
CA GLY A 70 -19.34 5.51 -8.96
C GLY A 70 -17.95 4.87 -8.96
N GLU A 71 -17.44 4.44 -7.81
CA GLU A 71 -16.06 3.97 -7.65
C GLU A 71 -15.87 2.48 -8.00
N LEU A 72 -16.48 2.07 -9.12
CA LEU A 72 -16.34 0.75 -9.74
C LEU A 72 -15.15 0.68 -10.70
N GLN A 73 -14.04 1.32 -10.30
CA GLN A 73 -12.77 1.27 -11.02
C GLN A 73 -11.98 0.02 -10.63
N MET A 74 -11.10 -0.44 -11.54
CA MET A 74 -10.31 -1.64 -11.31
C MET A 74 -9.52 -1.58 -10.00
N GLU A 75 -8.86 -0.46 -9.74
CA GLU A 75 -8.00 -0.27 -8.58
C GLU A 75 -8.78 -0.35 -7.28
N THR A 76 -9.92 0.34 -7.22
CA THR A 76 -10.81 0.35 -6.05
C THR A 76 -11.34 -1.05 -5.76
N ILE A 77 -11.88 -1.74 -6.78
CA ILE A 77 -12.46 -3.08 -6.62
C ILE A 77 -11.40 -4.08 -6.11
N ILE A 78 -10.18 -4.05 -6.64
CA ILE A 78 -9.11 -4.94 -6.17
C ILE A 78 -8.66 -4.57 -4.75
N ALA A 79 -8.52 -3.27 -4.44
CA ALA A 79 -8.11 -2.83 -3.11
C ALA A 79 -9.12 -3.23 -2.02
N VAL A 80 -10.42 -3.06 -2.28
CA VAL A 80 -11.49 -3.50 -1.37
C VAL A 80 -11.50 -5.03 -1.26
N SER A 81 -11.31 -5.76 -2.37
CA SER A 81 -11.16 -7.22 -2.32
C SER A 81 -9.97 -7.66 -1.45
N ASN A 82 -8.83 -6.98 -1.54
CA ASN A 82 -7.67 -7.27 -0.70
C ASN A 82 -7.93 -6.97 0.78
N LEU A 83 -8.64 -5.87 1.08
CA LEU A 83 -9.05 -5.52 2.44
C LEU A 83 -9.90 -6.64 3.05
N VAL A 84 -10.96 -7.06 2.35
CA VAL A 84 -11.84 -8.16 2.78
C VAL A 84 -11.06 -9.46 2.95
N MET A 85 -10.14 -9.77 2.03
CA MET A 85 -9.30 -10.97 2.11
C MET A 85 -8.29 -10.95 3.26
N SER A 86 -7.92 -9.78 3.78
CA SER A 86 -6.91 -9.67 4.83
C SER A 86 -7.34 -10.30 6.15
N GLY A 87 -8.64 -10.28 6.44
CA GLY A 87 -9.19 -10.73 7.73
C GLY A 87 -8.84 -9.83 8.92
N PHE A 88 -8.23 -8.66 8.69
CA PHE A 88 -7.83 -7.72 9.76
C PHE A 88 -8.91 -6.69 10.12
N VAL A 89 -9.97 -6.60 9.33
CA VAL A 89 -11.04 -5.62 9.49
C VAL A 89 -12.36 -6.35 9.62
N GLU A 90 -13.16 -5.95 10.61
CA GLU A 90 -14.54 -6.40 10.73
C GLU A 90 -15.38 -5.78 9.61
N ILE A 91 -15.93 -6.61 8.72
CA ILE A 91 -16.67 -6.14 7.56
C ILE A 91 -18.13 -5.86 7.94
N ARG A 92 -18.54 -4.60 7.80
CA ARG A 92 -19.91 -4.12 8.00
C ARG A 92 -20.41 -3.36 6.78
N ALA A 93 -21.72 -3.17 6.66
CA ALA A 93 -22.33 -2.52 5.50
C ALA A 93 -21.94 -1.04 5.37
N ASP A 94 -21.77 -0.36 6.50
CA ASP A 94 -21.43 1.06 6.66
C ASP A 94 -19.92 1.34 6.58
N LEU A 95 -19.09 0.32 6.30
CA LEU A 95 -17.64 0.41 6.47
C LEU A 95 -17.01 1.58 5.71
N PHE A 96 -17.53 1.94 4.53
CA PHE A 96 -16.97 3.02 3.72
C PHE A 96 -17.83 4.30 3.71
N ASP A 97 -18.82 4.46 4.60
CA ASP A 97 -19.66 5.66 4.61
C ASP A 97 -18.87 6.93 4.97
N ASP A 98 -17.85 6.80 5.82
CA ASP A 98 -16.99 7.92 6.23
C ASP A 98 -15.79 8.16 5.29
N ILE A 99 -15.68 7.41 4.18
CA ILE A 99 -14.53 7.50 3.26
C ILE A 99 -14.98 7.68 1.81
N ASN A 100 -14.45 8.71 1.16
CA ASN A 100 -14.56 8.85 -0.28
C ASN A 100 -13.48 8.00 -1.00
N LEU A 101 -13.89 6.87 -1.59
CA LEU A 101 -13.00 5.96 -2.29
C LEU A 101 -12.36 6.59 -3.55
N GLY A 102 -13.03 7.55 -4.16
CA GLY A 102 -12.53 8.26 -5.34
C GLY A 102 -11.39 9.21 -5.00
N GLU A 103 -11.54 9.96 -3.90
CA GLU A 103 -10.48 10.78 -3.34
C GLU A 103 -9.30 9.94 -2.87
N LEU A 104 -9.57 8.81 -2.19
CA LEU A 104 -8.51 7.89 -1.78
C LEU A 104 -7.74 7.32 -2.98
N ARG A 105 -8.45 6.98 -4.07
CA ARG A 105 -7.82 6.52 -5.32
C ARG A 105 -6.97 7.62 -5.96
N ALA A 106 -7.48 8.85 -6.03
CA ALA A 106 -6.74 9.99 -6.56
C ALA A 106 -5.47 10.28 -5.73
N TRP A 107 -5.60 10.26 -4.40
CA TRP A 107 -4.47 10.36 -3.47
C TRP A 107 -3.45 9.24 -3.74
N ALA A 108 -3.89 7.98 -3.82
CA ALA A 108 -3.01 6.84 -4.06
C ALA A 108 -2.26 6.95 -5.40
N GLN A 109 -2.91 7.47 -6.44
CA GLN A 109 -2.25 7.73 -7.73
C GLN A 109 -1.18 8.82 -7.61
N ALA A 110 -1.41 9.85 -6.80
CA ALA A 110 -0.49 10.96 -6.59
C ALA A 110 0.72 10.60 -5.72
N VAL A 111 0.51 9.82 -4.64
CA VAL A 111 1.57 9.57 -3.64
C VAL A 111 2.35 8.29 -3.87
N LYS A 112 1.85 7.36 -4.70
CA LYS A 112 2.50 6.05 -4.84
C LYS A 112 3.95 6.18 -5.32
N PRO A 113 4.91 5.53 -4.65
CA PRO A 113 6.27 5.42 -5.17
C PRO A 113 6.30 4.73 -6.54
N ARG A 114 7.35 4.97 -7.35
CA ARG A 114 7.47 4.39 -8.71
C ARG A 114 7.31 2.87 -8.77
N ARG A 115 7.68 2.15 -7.71
CA ARG A 115 7.60 0.68 -7.62
C ARG A 115 6.32 0.17 -6.95
N CYS A 116 5.39 1.05 -6.61
CA CYS A 116 4.12 0.71 -5.97
C CYS A 116 2.96 0.91 -6.96
N SER A 117 2.06 -0.08 -7.02
CA SER A 117 0.83 0.06 -7.78
C SER A 117 -0.18 0.90 -7.00
N THR A 118 -1.12 1.54 -7.71
CA THR A 118 -2.22 2.27 -7.05
C THR A 118 -3.03 1.34 -6.15
N VAL A 119 -3.27 0.10 -6.60
CA VAL A 119 -3.93 -0.95 -5.81
C VAL A 119 -3.22 -1.17 -4.48
N ALA A 120 -1.89 -1.32 -4.50
CA ALA A 120 -1.11 -1.57 -3.28
C ALA A 120 -1.18 -0.37 -2.32
N ALA A 121 -1.03 0.85 -2.84
CA ALA A 121 -1.16 2.07 -2.04
C ALA A 121 -2.56 2.22 -1.41
N MET A 122 -3.63 2.00 -2.18
CA MET A 122 -5.01 2.01 -1.67
C MET A 122 -5.23 0.92 -0.63
N THR A 123 -4.79 -0.31 -0.90
CA THR A 123 -4.94 -1.45 0.03
C THR A 123 -4.27 -1.14 1.37
N SER A 124 -3.03 -0.64 1.34
CA SER A 124 -2.32 -0.23 2.55
C SER A 124 -3.03 0.89 3.30
N ALA A 125 -3.53 1.90 2.60
CA ALA A 125 -4.27 2.98 3.24
C ALA A 125 -5.56 2.50 3.90
N LEU A 126 -6.37 1.69 3.21
CA LEU A 126 -7.58 1.10 3.77
C LEU A 126 -7.28 0.25 5.01
N LEU A 127 -6.24 -0.57 4.96
CA LEU A 127 -5.80 -1.37 6.11
C LEU A 127 -5.41 -0.49 7.29
N LEU A 128 -4.64 0.58 7.06
CA LEU A 128 -4.25 1.50 8.12
C LEU A 128 -5.43 2.26 8.71
N ILE A 129 -6.40 2.65 7.89
CA ILE A 129 -7.59 3.39 8.34
C ILE A 129 -8.48 2.49 9.21
N PHE A 130 -8.70 1.24 8.82
CA PHE A 130 -9.69 0.38 9.47
C PHE A 130 -9.13 -0.62 10.48
N ALA A 131 -7.92 -1.16 10.26
CA ALA A 131 -7.28 -2.06 11.21
C ALA A 131 -6.30 -1.33 12.16
N GLY A 132 -5.86 -0.12 11.78
CA GLY A 132 -4.85 0.62 12.52
C GLY A 132 -3.41 0.15 12.26
N PRO A 133 -2.41 0.97 12.62
CA PRO A 133 -1.00 0.67 12.37
C PRO A 133 -0.50 -0.53 13.19
N ASP A 134 -1.07 -0.78 14.36
CA ASP A 134 -0.58 -1.83 15.28
C ASP A 134 -0.87 -3.25 14.76
N ILE A 135 -1.91 -3.42 13.96
CA ILE A 135 -2.26 -4.70 13.33
C ILE A 135 -1.50 -4.88 12.00
N VAL A 136 -1.29 -3.77 11.27
CA VAL A 136 -0.79 -3.80 9.89
C VAL A 136 0.73 -3.76 9.82
N LEU A 137 1.36 -2.97 10.69
CA LEU A 137 2.80 -2.81 10.74
C LEU A 137 3.38 -3.77 11.79
N PRO A 138 4.49 -4.45 11.48
CA PRO A 138 5.16 -5.24 12.50
C PRO A 138 5.57 -4.31 13.64
N THR A 139 5.29 -4.73 14.88
CA THR A 139 5.82 -4.05 16.06
C THR A 139 7.34 -3.93 15.87
N PRO A 140 7.92 -2.72 16.01
CA PRO A 140 9.37 -2.57 15.91
C PRO A 140 10.03 -3.57 16.84
N ALA A 141 10.89 -4.42 16.29
CA ALA A 141 11.66 -5.35 17.13
C ALA A 141 12.40 -4.51 18.17
N GLU A 142 12.32 -4.92 19.45
CA GLU A 142 13.16 -4.31 20.47
C GLU A 142 14.61 -4.36 19.98
N PRO A 143 15.35 -3.24 20.10
CA PRO A 143 16.71 -3.19 19.58
C PRO A 143 17.54 -4.28 20.26
N ASP A 144 18.12 -5.18 19.47
CA ASP A 144 19.04 -6.20 20.00
C ASP A 144 20.19 -5.47 20.71
N PRO A 145 20.37 -5.67 22.04
CA PRO A 145 21.44 -5.03 22.79
C PRO A 145 22.82 -5.29 22.18
N ALA A 146 23.01 -6.43 21.51
CA ALA A 146 24.24 -6.74 20.80
C ALA A 146 24.43 -5.89 19.53
N GLU A 147 23.35 -5.59 18.80
CA GLU A 147 23.41 -4.73 17.62
C GLU A 147 23.64 -3.27 18.00
N GLU A 148 23.04 -2.78 19.09
CA GLU A 148 23.33 -1.45 19.64
C GLU A 148 24.80 -1.31 20.04
N ARG A 149 25.34 -2.29 20.76
CA ARG A 149 26.77 -2.31 21.11
C ARG A 149 27.65 -2.29 19.86
N ARG A 150 27.32 -3.04 18.81
CA ARG A 150 28.04 -3.01 17.53
C ARG A 150 27.99 -1.63 16.87
N ARG A 151 26.82 -0.98 16.83
CA ARG A 151 26.65 0.38 16.29
C ARG A 151 27.45 1.40 17.10
N GLU A 152 27.47 1.27 18.42
CA GLU A 152 28.23 2.15 19.31
C GLU A 152 29.74 1.99 19.12
N ILE A 153 30.24 0.76 19.02
CA ILE A 153 31.65 0.46 18.72
C ILE A 153 32.05 1.06 17.37
N LEU A 154 31.22 0.89 16.33
CA LEU A 154 31.46 1.49 15.02
C LEU A 154 31.49 3.02 15.08
N ARG A 155 30.59 3.65 15.83
CA ARG A 155 30.57 5.11 16.03
C ARG A 155 31.84 5.60 16.72
N LYS A 156 32.24 4.94 17.81
CA LYS A 156 33.48 5.25 18.56
C LYS A 156 34.73 5.03 17.70
N SER A 157 34.77 3.95 16.92
CA SER A 157 35.88 3.65 16.00
C SER A 157 36.03 4.74 14.93
N ARG A 158 34.94 5.16 14.28
CA ARG A 158 34.96 6.26 13.30
C ARG A 158 35.44 7.58 13.91
N ALA A 159 34.99 7.91 15.12
CA ALA A 159 35.43 9.10 15.83
C ALA A 159 36.93 9.06 16.18
N ASN A 160 37.42 7.91 16.64
CA ASN A 160 38.84 7.71 16.95
C ASN A 160 39.72 7.76 15.69
N ALA A 161 39.27 7.17 14.58
CA ALA A 161 39.97 7.26 13.30
C ALA A 161 40.07 8.71 12.82
N LYS A 162 39.00 9.51 12.95
CA LYS A 162 39.01 10.95 12.63
C LYS A 162 40.00 11.71 13.50
N ARG A 163 40.04 11.45 14.82
CA ARG A 163 41.00 12.08 15.74
C ARG A 163 42.45 11.74 15.39
N ARG A 164 42.73 10.49 15.02
CA ARG A 164 44.08 10.05 14.60
C ARG A 164 44.54 10.79 13.34
N ARG A 165 43.67 10.96 12.34
CA ARG A 165 43.98 11.71 11.12
C ARG A 165 44.33 13.16 11.42
N LEU A 166 43.52 13.85 12.22
CA LEU A 166 43.77 15.24 12.61
C LEU A 166 45.09 15.38 13.38
N ARG A 167 45.41 14.43 14.26
CA ARG A 167 46.69 14.43 15.00
C ARG A 167 47.89 14.20 14.07
N SER A 168 47.79 13.26 13.12
CA SER A 168 48.87 13.05 12.14
C SER A 168 49.06 14.24 11.21
N GLU A 169 47.97 14.91 10.82
CA GLU A 169 48.03 16.14 10.01
C GLU A 169 48.69 17.30 10.78
N ALA A 170 48.39 17.44 12.07
CA ALA A 170 49.03 18.43 12.93
C ALA A 170 50.53 18.15 13.16
N GLU A 171 50.91 16.89 13.38
CA GLU A 171 52.32 16.49 13.57
C GLU A 171 53.14 16.70 12.27
N VAL A 172 52.59 16.37 11.09
CA VAL A 172 53.25 16.63 9.81
C VAL A 172 53.37 18.14 9.53
N GLY A 173 52.33 18.92 9.86
CA GLY A 173 52.37 20.38 9.76
C GLY A 173 53.45 21.01 10.63
N SER A 174 53.57 20.57 11.89
CA SER A 174 54.59 21.05 12.84
C SER A 174 56.01 20.71 12.39
N ILE A 175 56.25 19.50 11.86
CA ILE A 175 57.55 19.10 11.31
C ILE A 175 57.91 19.93 10.07
N ALA A 176 56.94 20.22 9.19
CA ALA A 176 57.16 21.05 8.02
C ALA A 176 57.46 22.51 8.37
N GLU A 177 56.83 23.04 9.42
CA GLU A 177 57.06 24.40 9.92
C GLU A 177 58.42 24.55 10.61
N ALA A 178 58.81 23.58 11.45
CA ALA A 178 60.13 23.55 12.08
C ALA A 178 61.27 23.50 11.04
N ARG A 179 61.09 22.78 9.92
CA ARG A 179 62.05 22.77 8.80
C ARG A 179 62.10 24.08 8.01
N ARG A 180 61.06 24.91 8.09
CA ARG A 180 61.00 26.20 7.39
C ARG A 180 61.67 27.33 8.18
N ILE A 181 61.67 27.24 9.52
CA ILE A 181 62.32 28.22 10.43
C ILE A 181 63.83 27.97 10.57
N GLY A 182 64.30 26.74 10.32
CA GLY A 182 65.71 26.36 10.35
C GLY A 182 66.50 26.60 9.04
N ARG A 183 65.98 27.40 8.11
CA ARG A 183 66.67 27.90 6.91
C ARG A 183 66.72 29.42 6.96
#